data_AF-A0A438F3K0-F1
#
_entry.id   AF-A0A438F3K0-F1
#
_cell.length_a   1.000
_cell.length_b   1.000
_cell.length_c   1.000
_cell.angle_alpha   90.00
_cell.angle_beta   90.00
_cell.angle_gamma   90.00
#
_symmetry.space_group_name_H-M   'P 1'
#
loop_
_entity.id
_entity.type
_entity.pdbx_description
1 polymer ?
#
loop_
_entity_poly.entity_id
_entity_poly.type
_entity_poly.pdbx_seq_one_letter_code
_entity_poly.pdbx_strand_id
1 'polypeptide(L)'
;MVTPKLGRSPSIRDRVEDTLSAHRNELVALLSRYVAQGNGILQPHHLIDELDNIVGDDVGRQKLSDGPFGQILKSTQEAIILPPFVAIAVRPRPGVWEYVRVNVHELSVDQLSVSEYLRFKEELVDGMFNDYYVLELDFEPFNASFPRPNRSSSIGNGVQFLNRHLSSIMFRNKESLEPLLDFLRVHKYKGQVIMLNDRIQSISRLQSALVKADDHLTKLPPETPFGEFEYEFQGMGFERGWGDTAQRVLEMIHLLLDILQAPDHLP
;
A
#
# COMPACT_ATOMS: atom_id res chain seq x y z
N MET A 1 10.40 -36.78 -3.29
CA MET A 1 9.20 -35.99 -3.66
C MET A 1 9.67 -34.59 -4.00
N VAL A 2 9.61 -34.23 -5.27
CA VAL A 2 10.03 -32.90 -5.75
C VAL A 2 8.94 -31.92 -5.32
N THR A 3 9.29 -30.97 -4.45
CA THR A 3 8.44 -29.84 -4.10
C THR A 3 8.09 -29.08 -5.38
N PRO A 4 6.80 -28.88 -5.71
CA PRO A 4 6.44 -28.09 -6.87
C PRO A 4 6.94 -26.67 -6.63
N LYS A 5 7.89 -26.21 -7.46
CA LYS A 5 8.26 -24.80 -7.52
C LYS A 5 6.97 -24.04 -7.84
N LEU A 6 6.55 -23.13 -6.95
CA LEU A 6 5.48 -22.20 -7.26
C LEU A 6 5.86 -21.44 -8.54
N GLY A 7 5.26 -21.81 -9.66
CA GLY A 7 5.38 -21.08 -10.90
C GLY A 7 4.85 -19.66 -10.68
N ARG A 8 5.56 -18.67 -11.22
CA ARG A 8 5.07 -17.29 -11.30
C ARG A 8 3.66 -17.34 -11.89
N SER A 9 2.67 -16.74 -11.22
CA SER A 9 1.31 -16.67 -11.79
C SER A 9 1.42 -16.03 -13.17
N PRO A 10 0.85 -16.64 -14.23
CA PRO A 10 0.97 -16.10 -15.58
C PRO A 10 0.40 -14.69 -15.62
N SER A 11 1.09 -13.78 -16.31
CA SER A 11 0.63 -12.39 -16.45
C SER A 11 -0.69 -12.35 -17.22
N ILE A 12 -1.44 -11.25 -17.14
CA ILE A 12 -2.66 -11.11 -17.95
C ILE A 12 -2.32 -11.20 -19.44
N ARG A 13 -1.17 -10.67 -19.87
CA ARG A 13 -0.67 -10.83 -21.25
C ARG A 13 -0.56 -12.30 -21.64
N ASP A 14 0.17 -13.11 -20.86
CA ASP A 14 0.38 -14.53 -21.15
C ASP A 14 -0.96 -15.27 -21.22
N ARG A 15 -1.90 -14.97 -20.31
CA ARG A 15 -3.23 -15.59 -20.29
C ARG A 15 -4.07 -15.22 -21.52
N VAL A 16 -3.98 -13.99 -21.99
CA VAL A 16 -4.66 -13.55 -23.22
C VAL A 16 -4.03 -14.22 -24.44
N GLU A 17 -2.71 -14.30 -24.51
CA GLU A 17 -1.96 -14.96 -25.61
C GLU A 17 -2.23 -16.48 -25.66
N ASP A 18 -2.26 -17.14 -24.50
CA ASP A 18 -2.65 -18.55 -24.38
C ASP A 18 -4.09 -18.78 -24.85
N THR A 19 -5.01 -17.88 -24.48
CA THR A 19 -6.42 -18.01 -24.89
C THR A 19 -6.58 -17.75 -26.39
N LEU A 20 -5.86 -16.78 -26.94
CA LEU A 20 -5.83 -16.52 -28.38
C LEU A 20 -5.29 -17.73 -29.17
N SER A 21 -4.33 -18.46 -28.60
CA SER A 21 -3.80 -19.70 -29.19
C SER A 21 -4.81 -20.86 -29.10
N ALA A 22 -5.55 -20.99 -28.00
CA ALA A 22 -6.48 -22.08 -27.75
C ALA A 22 -7.87 -21.90 -28.38
N HIS A 23 -8.38 -20.67 -28.43
CA HIS A 23 -9.74 -20.30 -28.83
C HIS A 23 -9.72 -19.14 -29.84
N ARG A 24 -8.89 -19.28 -30.87
CA ARG A 24 -8.60 -18.21 -31.84
C ARG A 24 -9.85 -17.67 -32.51
N ASN A 25 -10.72 -18.53 -33.05
CA ASN A 25 -11.84 -18.11 -33.88
C ASN A 25 -12.86 -17.29 -33.07
N GLU A 26 -13.18 -17.77 -31.88
CA GLU A 26 -14.16 -17.16 -31.00
C GLU A 26 -13.63 -15.85 -30.39
N LEU A 27 -12.35 -15.81 -30.00
CA LEU A 27 -11.74 -14.59 -29.49
C LEU A 27 -11.61 -13.52 -30.58
N VAL A 28 -11.23 -13.92 -31.81
CA VAL A 28 -11.21 -13.00 -32.96
C VAL A 28 -12.60 -12.49 -33.29
N ALA A 29 -13.63 -13.34 -33.26
CA ALA A 29 -15.01 -12.93 -33.47
C ALA A 29 -15.44 -11.88 -32.44
N LEU A 30 -15.12 -12.09 -31.16
CA LEU A 30 -15.41 -11.14 -30.09
C LEU A 30 -14.68 -9.81 -30.27
N LEU A 31 -13.36 -9.85 -30.46
CA LEU A 31 -12.55 -8.65 -30.61
C LEU A 31 -12.93 -7.85 -31.87
N SER A 32 -13.27 -8.55 -32.96
CA SER A 32 -13.75 -7.91 -34.19
C SER A 32 -15.07 -7.18 -33.96
N ARG A 33 -15.95 -7.70 -33.10
CA ARG A 33 -17.20 -7.01 -32.73
C ARG A 33 -16.93 -5.75 -31.92
N TYR A 34 -15.98 -5.78 -30.99
CA TYR A 34 -15.57 -4.56 -30.28
C TYR A 34 -15.04 -3.51 -31.26
N VAL A 35 -14.14 -3.91 -32.16
CA VAL A 35 -13.56 -3.02 -33.18
C VAL A 35 -14.62 -2.48 -34.13
N ALA A 36 -15.64 -3.27 -34.48
CA ALA A 36 -16.73 -2.86 -35.36
C ALA A 36 -17.61 -1.75 -34.78
N GLN A 37 -17.61 -1.53 -33.45
CA GLN A 37 -18.29 -0.40 -32.82
C GLN A 37 -17.58 0.94 -33.08
N GLY A 38 -16.36 0.90 -33.61
CA GLY A 38 -15.54 2.08 -33.88
C GLY A 38 -14.83 2.60 -32.64
N ASN A 39 -14.31 3.83 -32.75
CA ASN A 39 -13.57 4.47 -31.68
C ASN A 39 -14.48 4.69 -30.45
N GLY A 40 -14.09 4.15 -29.29
CA GLY A 40 -14.89 4.33 -28.08
C GLY A 40 -14.33 3.66 -26.83
N ILE A 41 -15.06 3.86 -25.73
CA ILE A 41 -14.80 3.20 -24.44
C ILE A 41 -15.90 2.19 -24.19
N LEU A 42 -15.51 0.93 -23.95
CA LEU A 42 -16.40 -0.13 -23.52
C LEU A 42 -16.33 -0.31 -22.01
N GLN A 43 -17.50 -0.27 -21.39
CA GLN A 43 -17.68 -0.53 -19.97
C GLN A 43 -17.78 -2.04 -19.71
N PRO A 44 -17.57 -2.51 -18.46
CA PRO A 44 -17.56 -3.94 -18.15
C PRO A 44 -18.81 -4.70 -18.59
N HIS A 45 -20.00 -4.08 -18.46
CA HIS A 45 -21.25 -4.71 -18.88
C HIS A 45 -21.30 -4.88 -20.41
N HIS A 46 -20.90 -3.87 -21.19
CA HIS A 46 -20.81 -3.99 -22.65
C HIS A 46 -19.84 -5.10 -23.10
N LEU A 47 -18.72 -5.27 -22.40
CA LEU A 47 -17.77 -6.36 -22.69
C LEU A 47 -18.39 -7.75 -22.45
N ILE A 48 -19.19 -7.89 -21.40
CA ILE A 48 -19.87 -9.15 -21.08
C ILE A 48 -21.03 -9.40 -22.06
N ASP A 49 -21.83 -8.37 -22.36
CA ASP A 49 -22.96 -8.47 -23.27
C ASP A 49 -22.52 -8.91 -24.68
N GLU A 50 -21.41 -8.37 -25.18
CA GLU A 50 -20.86 -8.78 -26.48
C GLU A 50 -20.36 -10.22 -26.47
N LEU A 51 -19.76 -10.70 -25.37
CA LEU A 51 -19.37 -12.10 -25.20
C LEU A 51 -20.60 -13.03 -25.26
N ASP A 52 -21.69 -12.65 -24.60
CA ASP A 52 -22.92 -13.45 -24.58
C ASP A 52 -23.61 -13.49 -25.95
N ASN A 53 -23.50 -12.41 -26.72
CA ASN A 53 -24.11 -12.28 -28.04
C ASN A 53 -23.30 -12.92 -29.19
N ILE A 54 -22.16 -13.58 -28.92
CA ILE A 54 -21.37 -14.23 -29.97
C ILE A 54 -22.24 -15.29 -30.67
N VAL A 55 -22.48 -15.09 -31.96
CA VAL A 55 -23.26 -16.00 -32.81
C VAL A 55 -22.36 -17.16 -33.24
N GLY A 56 -22.57 -18.36 -32.69
CA GLY A 56 -21.77 -19.57 -32.97
C GLY A 56 -21.79 -20.59 -31.83
N ASP A 57 -21.13 -21.73 -32.06
CA ASP A 57 -21.07 -22.94 -31.19
C ASP A 57 -21.13 -22.64 -29.67
N ASP A 58 -22.25 -22.99 -29.03
CA ASP A 58 -22.51 -22.76 -27.60
C ASP A 58 -21.40 -23.33 -26.72
N VAL A 59 -20.74 -24.40 -27.16
CA VAL A 59 -19.66 -25.06 -26.43
C VAL A 59 -18.38 -24.21 -26.42
N GLY A 60 -18.05 -23.55 -27.53
CA GLY A 60 -16.88 -22.65 -27.62
C GLY A 60 -17.07 -21.37 -26.82
N ARG A 61 -18.29 -20.79 -26.88
CA ARG A 61 -18.68 -19.61 -26.09
C ARG A 61 -18.63 -19.87 -24.58
N GLN A 62 -19.19 -21.00 -24.13
CA GLN A 62 -19.13 -21.41 -22.72
C GLN A 62 -17.69 -21.60 -22.25
N LYS A 63 -16.83 -22.23 -23.06
CA LYS A 63 -15.40 -22.41 -22.72
C LYS A 63 -14.64 -21.09 -22.60
N LEU A 64 -14.96 -20.08 -23.40
CA LEU A 64 -14.38 -18.74 -23.27
C LEU A 64 -14.86 -18.03 -22.00
N SER A 65 -16.16 -18.11 -21.69
CA SER A 65 -16.78 -17.45 -20.53
C SER A 65 -16.37 -18.06 -19.19
N ASP A 66 -16.27 -19.40 -19.14
CA ASP A 66 -15.82 -20.14 -17.96
C ASP A 66 -14.30 -20.28 -17.88
N GLY A 67 -13.61 -20.01 -18.99
CA GLY A 67 -12.17 -20.13 -19.13
C GLY A 67 -11.36 -18.94 -18.60
N PRO A 68 -10.03 -18.98 -18.82
CA PRO A 68 -9.12 -17.94 -18.33
C PRO A 68 -9.45 -16.54 -18.82
N PHE A 69 -9.97 -16.38 -20.05
CA PHE A 69 -10.31 -15.10 -20.64
C PHE A 69 -11.63 -14.53 -20.10
N GLY A 70 -12.64 -15.36 -19.84
CA GLY A 70 -13.86 -14.91 -19.15
C GLY A 70 -13.59 -14.34 -17.77
N GLN A 71 -12.62 -14.90 -17.03
CA GLN A 71 -12.15 -14.30 -15.77
C GLN A 71 -11.46 -12.94 -15.96
N ILE A 72 -10.72 -12.76 -17.07
CA ILE A 72 -10.08 -11.49 -17.42
C ILE A 72 -11.16 -10.46 -17.72
N LEU A 73 -12.17 -10.80 -18.53
CA LEU A 73 -13.29 -9.92 -18.82
C LEU A 73 -14.06 -9.52 -17.56
N LYS A 74 -14.36 -10.48 -16.67
CA LYS A 74 -15.01 -10.20 -15.37
C LYS A 74 -14.19 -9.27 -14.46
N SER A 75 -12.86 -9.26 -14.62
CA SER A 75 -11.94 -8.40 -13.87
C SER A 75 -11.59 -7.11 -14.61
N THR A 76 -12.06 -6.96 -15.86
CA THR A 76 -11.81 -5.78 -16.69
C THR A 76 -12.65 -4.62 -16.18
N GLN A 77 -12.04 -3.45 -16.05
CA GLN A 77 -12.73 -2.24 -15.60
C GLN A 77 -13.19 -1.38 -16.77
N GLU A 78 -12.48 -1.44 -17.90
CA GLU A 78 -12.80 -0.73 -19.13
C GLU A 78 -11.92 -1.26 -20.27
N ALA A 79 -12.37 -1.06 -21.50
CA ALA A 79 -11.56 -1.25 -22.70
C ALA A 79 -11.66 -0.03 -23.62
N ILE A 80 -10.54 0.36 -24.21
CA ILE A 80 -10.43 1.43 -25.20
C ILE A 80 -10.30 0.81 -26.58
N ILE A 81 -11.17 1.22 -27.48
CA ILE A 81 -11.19 0.74 -28.86
C ILE A 81 -10.63 1.85 -29.75
N LEU A 82 -9.48 1.56 -30.35
CA LEU A 82 -8.85 2.37 -31.39
C LEU A 82 -8.45 1.40 -32.51
N PRO A 83 -9.34 1.13 -33.49
CA PRO A 83 -9.13 0.13 -34.52
C PRO A 83 -7.75 0.25 -35.19
N PRO A 84 -6.97 -0.85 -35.30
CA PRO A 84 -7.34 -2.25 -35.03
C PRO A 84 -7.06 -2.72 -33.60
N PHE A 85 -6.77 -1.80 -32.67
CA PHE A 85 -6.37 -2.11 -31.30
C PHE A 85 -7.53 -2.11 -30.32
N VAL A 86 -7.47 -3.06 -29.39
CA VAL A 86 -8.30 -3.14 -28.19
C VAL A 86 -7.37 -3.08 -26.98
N ALA A 87 -7.37 -1.97 -26.24
CA ALA A 87 -6.58 -1.81 -25.02
C ALA A 87 -7.47 -2.04 -23.79
N ILE A 88 -7.08 -2.97 -22.91
CA ILE A 88 -7.91 -3.50 -21.83
C ILE A 88 -7.24 -3.15 -20.49
N ALA A 89 -7.98 -2.49 -19.59
CA ALA A 89 -7.55 -2.28 -18.21
C ALA A 89 -8.14 -3.34 -17.30
N VAL A 90 -7.30 -4.22 -16.79
CA VAL A 90 -7.69 -5.36 -15.95
C VAL A 90 -7.31 -5.07 -14.51
N ARG A 91 -8.24 -5.33 -13.59
CA ARG A 91 -8.05 -5.19 -12.15
C ARG A 91 -8.27 -6.53 -11.46
N PRO A 92 -7.26 -7.43 -11.44
CA PRO A 92 -7.41 -8.77 -10.88
C PRO A 92 -7.73 -8.75 -9.37
N ARG A 93 -7.21 -7.76 -8.65
CA ARG A 93 -7.37 -7.59 -7.20
C ARG A 93 -7.36 -6.10 -6.82
N PRO A 94 -7.93 -5.71 -5.67
CA PRO A 94 -7.85 -4.33 -5.19
C PRO A 94 -6.41 -3.83 -5.11
N GLY A 95 -6.14 -2.70 -5.76
CA GLY A 95 -4.82 -2.06 -5.80
C GLY A 95 -3.83 -2.64 -6.82
N VAL A 96 -4.24 -3.61 -7.63
CA VAL A 96 -3.41 -4.22 -8.68
C VAL A 96 -4.06 -4.02 -10.03
N TRP A 97 -3.33 -3.42 -10.96
CA TRP A 97 -3.77 -3.14 -12.33
C TRP A 97 -2.77 -3.73 -13.33
N GLU A 98 -3.31 -4.26 -14.42
CA GLU A 98 -2.54 -4.70 -15.58
C GLU A 98 -3.23 -4.17 -16.84
N TYR A 99 -2.42 -3.68 -17.78
CA TYR A 99 -2.90 -3.11 -19.03
C TYR A 99 -2.35 -3.95 -20.18
N VAL A 100 -3.23 -4.33 -21.10
CA VAL A 100 -2.89 -5.17 -22.24
C VAL A 100 -3.53 -4.61 -23.50
N ARG A 101 -2.80 -4.60 -24.60
CA ARG A 101 -3.29 -4.25 -25.92
C ARG A 101 -3.34 -5.49 -26.79
N VAL A 102 -4.43 -5.65 -27.53
CA VAL A 102 -4.57 -6.69 -28.55
C VAL A 102 -4.72 -6.03 -29.91
N ASN A 103 -3.89 -6.43 -30.88
CA ASN A 103 -4.10 -6.10 -32.30
C ASN A 103 -4.99 -7.18 -32.93
N VAL A 104 -6.20 -6.80 -33.35
CA VAL A 104 -7.18 -7.77 -33.86
C VAL A 104 -6.81 -8.31 -35.24
N HIS A 105 -6.01 -7.60 -36.03
CA HIS A 105 -5.58 -8.07 -37.35
C HIS A 105 -4.38 -9.00 -37.26
N GLU A 106 -3.36 -8.62 -36.49
CA GLU A 106 -2.13 -9.40 -36.34
C GLU A 106 -2.23 -10.50 -35.28
N LEU A 107 -3.26 -10.41 -34.42
CA LEU A 107 -3.45 -11.30 -33.28
C LEU A 107 -2.24 -11.29 -32.34
N SER A 108 -1.66 -10.10 -32.14
CA SER A 108 -0.57 -9.87 -31.20
C SER A 108 -1.10 -9.27 -29.90
N VAL A 109 -0.44 -9.62 -28.79
CA VAL A 109 -0.80 -9.20 -27.44
C VAL A 109 0.41 -8.55 -26.77
N ASP A 110 0.27 -7.26 -26.48
CA ASP A 110 1.31 -6.46 -25.85
C ASP A 110 0.90 -6.06 -24.43
N GLN A 111 1.84 -6.12 -23.49
CA GLN A 111 1.64 -5.51 -22.18
C GLN A 111 1.92 -4.02 -22.28
N LEU A 112 1.04 -3.20 -21.72
CA LEU A 112 1.18 -1.76 -21.66
C LEU A 112 1.60 -1.31 -20.25
N SER A 113 2.42 -0.26 -20.20
CA SER A 113 2.60 0.59 -19.03
C SER A 113 1.37 1.48 -18.79
N VAL A 114 1.33 2.13 -17.63
CA VAL A 114 0.27 3.09 -17.28
C VAL A 114 0.26 4.25 -18.29
N SER A 115 1.42 4.86 -18.57
CA SER A 115 1.52 6.00 -19.49
C SER A 115 1.10 5.61 -20.91
N GLU A 116 1.49 4.42 -21.40
CA GLU A 116 1.03 3.93 -22.70
C GLU A 116 -0.48 3.73 -22.75
N TYR A 117 -1.09 3.16 -21.70
CA TYR A 117 -2.55 3.00 -21.65
C TYR A 117 -3.29 4.35 -21.57
N LEU A 118 -2.76 5.32 -20.83
CA LEU A 118 -3.35 6.66 -20.76
C LEU A 118 -3.24 7.40 -22.10
N ARG A 119 -2.13 7.23 -22.83
CA ARG A 119 -1.98 7.75 -24.19
C ARG A 119 -3.08 7.23 -25.13
N PHE A 120 -3.47 5.96 -25.02
CA PHE A 120 -4.62 5.42 -25.77
C PHE A 120 -5.93 6.16 -25.46
N LYS A 121 -6.13 6.61 -24.22
CA LYS A 121 -7.31 7.40 -23.85
C LYS A 121 -7.26 8.82 -24.40
N GLU A 122 -6.08 9.43 -24.41
CA GLU A 122 -5.86 10.76 -25.00
C GLU A 122 -6.10 10.72 -26.51
N GLU A 123 -5.53 9.72 -27.20
CA GLU A 123 -5.70 9.54 -28.64
C GLU A 123 -7.15 9.29 -29.07
N LEU A 124 -7.96 8.72 -28.18
CA LEU A 124 -9.40 8.57 -28.42
C LEU A 124 -10.14 9.90 -28.54
N VAL A 125 -9.72 10.92 -27.80
CA VAL A 125 -10.39 12.23 -27.74
C VAL A 125 -9.76 13.20 -28.73
N ASP A 126 -8.44 13.33 -28.68
CA ASP A 126 -7.69 14.36 -29.41
C ASP A 126 -7.12 13.86 -30.74
N GLY A 127 -7.26 12.57 -31.04
CA GLY A 127 -6.60 11.92 -32.18
C GLY A 127 -5.10 11.72 -31.92
N MET A 128 -4.33 11.40 -32.96
CA MET A 128 -2.89 11.22 -32.79
C MET A 128 -2.22 12.55 -32.39
N PHE A 129 -1.87 12.65 -31.13
CA PHE A 129 -1.13 13.75 -30.55
C PHE A 129 0.30 13.29 -30.26
N ASN A 130 1.30 14.03 -30.75
CA ASN A 130 2.70 13.66 -30.62
C ASN A 130 3.50 14.83 -30.06
N ASP A 131 3.06 15.33 -28.89
CA ASP A 131 3.89 16.18 -28.06
C ASP A 131 4.73 15.29 -27.15
N TYR A 132 6.05 15.40 -27.29
CA TYR A 132 7.01 14.62 -26.50
C TYR A 132 7.15 15.13 -25.06
N TYR A 133 6.54 16.28 -24.73
CA TYR A 133 6.68 16.96 -23.44
C TYR A 133 5.37 17.11 -22.66
N VAL A 134 4.43 16.18 -22.85
CA VAL A 134 3.23 16.11 -22.00
C VAL A 134 3.65 15.92 -20.54
N LEU A 135 3.05 16.72 -19.65
CA LEU A 135 3.34 16.65 -18.22
C LEU A 135 2.77 15.37 -17.61
N GLU A 136 3.63 14.45 -17.20
CA GLU A 136 3.27 13.27 -16.41
C GLU A 136 3.45 13.54 -14.91
N LEU A 137 2.39 13.32 -14.13
CA LEU A 137 2.43 13.45 -12.67
C LEU A 137 2.75 12.09 -12.03
N ASP A 138 4.04 11.84 -11.78
CA ASP A 138 4.50 10.63 -11.11
C ASP A 138 4.91 10.88 -9.65
N PHE A 139 4.13 10.32 -8.72
CA PHE A 139 4.39 10.38 -7.28
C PHE A 139 5.10 9.12 -6.74
N GLU A 140 5.33 8.09 -7.56
CA GLU A 140 5.96 6.85 -7.11
C GLU A 140 7.39 7.08 -6.58
N PRO A 141 8.27 7.85 -7.25
CA PRO A 141 9.63 8.11 -6.77
C PRO A 141 9.67 8.84 -5.43
N PHE A 142 8.73 9.75 -5.17
CA PHE A 142 8.65 10.53 -3.93
C PHE A 142 8.25 9.69 -2.72
N ASN A 143 7.65 8.52 -2.94
CA ASN A 143 7.19 7.61 -1.89
C ASN A 143 8.11 6.39 -1.71
N ALA A 144 9.28 6.36 -2.37
CA ALA A 144 10.20 5.21 -2.32
C ALA A 144 10.79 4.96 -0.91
N SER A 145 10.88 6.00 -0.08
CA SER A 145 11.33 5.90 1.32
C SER A 145 10.28 5.30 2.24
N PHE A 146 9.00 5.27 1.83
CA PHE A 146 7.92 4.71 2.62
C PHE A 146 7.72 3.23 2.29
N PRO A 147 7.71 2.35 3.30
CA PRO A 147 7.40 0.94 3.08
C PRO A 147 5.95 0.81 2.55
N ARG A 148 5.75 -0.03 1.53
CA ARG A 148 4.42 -0.29 0.96
C ARG A 148 3.88 -1.65 1.39
N PRO A 149 2.67 -1.73 1.97
CA PRO A 149 2.03 -3.01 2.21
C PRO A 149 1.66 -3.68 0.87
N ASN A 150 1.98 -4.96 0.73
CA ASN A 150 1.73 -5.73 -0.49
C ASN A 150 0.46 -6.61 -0.42
N ARG A 151 -0.26 -6.58 0.70
CA ARG A 151 -1.51 -7.32 0.90
C ARG A 151 -2.68 -6.36 0.82
N SER A 152 -3.68 -6.71 0.00
CA SER A 152 -4.93 -5.95 -0.10
C SER A 152 -5.65 -5.81 1.25
N SER A 153 -5.50 -6.78 2.15
CA SER A 153 -6.05 -6.72 3.52
C SER A 153 -5.44 -5.63 4.42
N SER A 154 -4.30 -5.05 4.01
CA SER A 154 -3.65 -3.96 4.74
C SER A 154 -4.10 -2.57 4.27
N ILE A 155 -4.92 -2.49 3.22
CA ILE A 155 -5.51 -1.23 2.76
C ILE A 155 -6.41 -0.68 3.87
N GLY A 156 -6.20 0.58 4.24
CA GLY A 156 -6.90 1.23 5.36
C GLY A 156 -6.22 1.09 6.72
N ASN A 157 -5.20 0.22 6.86
CA ASN A 157 -4.51 -0.06 8.12
C ASN A 157 -3.08 0.51 8.17
N GLY A 158 -2.89 1.72 7.64
CA GLY A 158 -1.58 2.35 7.48
C GLY A 158 -0.82 2.55 8.80
N VAL A 159 -1.51 2.96 9.86
CA VAL A 159 -0.90 3.19 11.19
C VAL A 159 -0.33 1.90 11.77
N GLN A 160 -1.08 0.79 11.70
CA GLN A 160 -0.59 -0.51 12.19
C GLN A 160 0.64 -0.98 11.42
N PHE A 161 0.65 -0.78 10.10
CA PHE A 161 1.80 -1.11 9.27
C PHE A 161 3.02 -0.25 9.61
N LEU A 162 2.82 1.05 9.79
CA LEU A 162 3.87 1.99 10.16
C LEU A 162 4.41 1.69 11.56
N ASN A 163 3.55 1.41 12.54
CA ASN A 163 3.94 1.00 13.89
C ASN A 163 4.85 -0.23 13.84
N ARG A 164 4.44 -1.29 13.12
CA ARG A 164 5.27 -2.49 12.96
C ARG A 164 6.60 -2.19 12.27
N HIS A 165 6.61 -1.29 11.29
CA HIS A 165 7.84 -0.89 10.60
C HIS A 165 8.78 -0.11 11.52
N LEU A 166 8.26 0.87 12.25
CA LEU A 166 9.01 1.67 13.21
C LEU A 166 9.56 0.79 14.34
N SER A 167 8.75 -0.09 14.93
CA SER A 167 9.19 -1.08 15.93
C SER A 167 10.35 -1.93 15.41
N SER A 168 10.28 -2.40 14.17
CA SER A 168 11.37 -3.17 13.56
C SER A 168 12.64 -2.35 13.33
N ILE A 169 12.55 -1.04 13.05
CA ILE A 169 13.72 -0.17 12.89
C ILE A 169 14.35 0.08 14.27
N MET A 170 13.53 0.46 15.25
CA MET A 170 13.94 0.73 16.63
C MET A 170 14.65 -0.48 17.27
N PHE A 171 14.18 -1.69 16.98
CA PHE A 171 14.80 -2.92 17.50
C PHE A 171 16.19 -3.18 16.90
N ARG A 172 16.42 -2.79 15.65
CA ARG A 172 17.66 -3.10 14.92
C ARG A 172 18.78 -2.09 15.15
N ASN A 173 18.45 -0.83 15.41
CA ASN A 173 19.45 0.23 15.54
C ASN A 173 19.19 1.12 16.75
N LYS A 174 20.09 1.13 17.73
CA LYS A 174 20.00 2.01 18.91
C LYS A 174 20.01 3.51 18.55
N GLU A 175 20.67 3.90 17.47
CA GLU A 175 20.69 5.29 16.99
C GLU A 175 19.30 5.74 16.48
N SER A 176 18.45 4.79 16.09
CA SER A 176 17.09 5.11 15.64
C SER A 176 16.13 5.52 16.76
N LEU A 177 16.58 5.44 18.03
CA LEU A 177 15.85 5.95 19.19
C LEU A 177 16.16 7.43 19.49
N GLU A 178 17.23 7.99 18.93
CA GLU A 178 17.56 9.42 19.14
C GLU A 178 16.41 10.36 18.71
N PRO A 179 15.71 10.13 17.58
CA PRO A 179 14.52 10.93 17.24
C PRO A 179 13.41 10.87 18.28
N LEU A 180 13.24 9.75 19.00
CA LEU A 180 12.27 9.63 20.09
C LEU A 180 12.70 10.46 21.31
N LEU A 181 14.00 10.42 21.65
CA LEU A 181 14.54 11.27 22.71
C LEU A 181 14.39 12.75 22.37
N ASP A 182 14.79 13.15 21.17
CA ASP A 182 14.67 14.53 20.71
C ASP A 182 13.22 14.97 20.68
N PHE A 183 12.31 14.13 20.20
CA PHE A 183 10.88 14.35 20.28
C PHE A 183 10.49 14.66 21.73
N LEU A 184 10.74 13.77 22.68
CA LEU A 184 10.36 13.99 24.08
C LEU A 184 10.98 15.24 24.74
N ARG A 185 12.15 15.71 24.26
CA ARG A 185 12.82 16.90 24.81
C ARG A 185 12.33 18.22 24.24
N VAL A 186 11.96 18.26 22.96
CA VAL A 186 11.56 19.53 22.30
C VAL A 186 10.12 19.94 22.62
N HIS A 187 9.35 19.08 23.27
CA HIS A 187 7.94 19.35 23.53
C HIS A 187 7.75 20.44 24.59
N LYS A 188 6.96 21.45 24.21
CA LYS A 188 6.56 22.55 25.09
C LYS A 188 5.08 22.85 24.92
N TYR A 189 4.41 23.14 26.03
CA TYR A 189 3.05 23.66 26.02
C TYR A 189 3.00 24.98 26.77
N LYS A 190 2.52 26.04 26.10
CA LYS A 190 2.50 27.42 26.64
C LYS A 190 3.84 27.88 27.24
N GLY A 191 4.94 27.51 26.59
CA GLY A 191 6.31 27.86 27.00
C GLY A 191 6.88 26.99 28.14
N GLN A 192 6.10 26.08 28.72
CA GLN A 192 6.55 25.13 29.72
C GLN A 192 7.03 23.84 29.03
N VAL A 193 8.22 23.36 29.42
CA VAL A 193 8.75 22.07 28.95
C VAL A 193 7.87 20.94 29.49
N ILE A 194 7.61 19.94 28.66
CA ILE A 194 6.89 18.73 29.04
C ILE A 194 7.74 17.50 28.74
N MET A 195 7.45 16.39 29.41
CA MET A 195 8.16 15.12 29.31
C MET A 195 9.61 15.15 29.83
N LEU A 196 10.57 15.60 29.03
CA LEU A 196 12.00 15.57 29.37
C LEU A 196 12.64 16.95 29.32
N ASN A 197 13.47 17.28 30.30
CA ASN A 197 14.28 18.50 30.29
C ASN A 197 15.72 18.27 29.81
N ASP A 198 16.50 19.35 29.77
CA ASP A 198 17.87 19.37 29.25
C ASP A 198 18.89 18.54 30.04
N ARG A 199 18.48 17.96 31.18
CA ARG A 199 19.33 17.02 31.92
C ARG A 199 19.51 15.72 31.16
N ILE A 200 18.55 15.29 30.34
CA ILE A 200 18.62 14.02 29.60
C ILE A 200 19.05 14.32 28.15
N GLN A 201 20.31 13.99 27.82
CA GLN A 201 20.93 14.34 26.53
C GLN A 201 21.32 13.12 25.68
N SER A 202 21.07 11.90 26.17
CA SER A 202 21.37 10.67 25.45
C SER A 202 20.45 9.53 25.89
N ILE A 203 20.30 8.53 25.02
CA ILE A 203 19.49 7.34 25.31
C ILE A 203 19.96 6.59 26.55
N SER A 204 21.28 6.47 26.76
CA SER A 204 21.83 5.83 27.97
C SER A 204 21.45 6.58 29.25
N ARG A 205 21.43 7.93 29.20
CA ARG A 205 21.02 8.74 30.33
C ARG A 205 19.51 8.67 30.57
N LEU A 206 18.71 8.60 29.49
CA LEU A 206 17.26 8.37 29.58
C LEU A 206 16.96 7.03 30.27
N GLN A 207 17.56 5.93 29.81
CA GLN A 207 17.39 4.60 30.43
C GLN A 207 17.73 4.62 31.92
N SER A 208 18.87 5.24 32.27
CA SER A 208 19.30 5.35 33.67
C SER A 208 18.34 6.20 34.52
N ALA A 209 17.75 7.25 33.95
CA ALA A 209 16.77 8.10 34.62
C ALA A 209 15.43 7.36 34.80
N LEU A 210 14.98 6.61 33.79
CA LEU A 210 13.74 5.83 33.86
C LEU A 210 13.79 4.75 34.95
N VAL A 211 14.91 4.04 35.09
CA VAL A 211 15.10 3.06 36.17
C VAL A 211 15.05 3.73 37.55
N LYS A 212 15.65 4.92 37.70
CA LYS A 212 15.59 5.67 38.97
C LYS A 212 14.17 6.17 39.27
N ALA A 213 13.44 6.60 38.25
CA ALA A 213 12.05 7.01 38.40
C ALA A 213 11.16 5.83 38.81
N ASP A 214 11.34 4.66 38.19
CA ASP A 214 10.65 3.41 38.56
C ASP A 214 10.89 3.02 40.02
N ASP A 215 12.16 2.99 40.46
CA ASP A 215 12.57 2.69 41.83
C ASP A 215 12.01 3.68 42.86
N HIS A 216 11.74 4.92 42.45
CA HIS A 216 11.19 5.97 43.30
C HIS A 216 9.66 5.84 43.39
N LEU A 217 8.97 5.74 42.24
CA LEU A 217 7.51 5.68 42.15
C LEU A 217 6.94 4.43 42.81
N THR A 218 7.63 3.28 42.72
CA THR A 218 7.19 2.03 43.35
C THR A 218 7.10 2.10 44.88
N LYS A 219 7.77 3.09 45.50
CA LYS A 219 7.74 3.33 46.95
C LYS A 219 6.60 4.24 47.39
N LEU A 220 5.96 4.94 46.45
CA LEU A 220 4.88 5.87 46.74
C LEU A 220 3.52 5.16 46.70
N PRO A 221 2.53 5.63 47.48
CA PRO A 221 1.15 5.21 47.29
C PRO A 221 0.67 5.46 45.84
N PRO A 222 -0.11 4.55 45.22
CA PRO A 222 -0.56 4.68 43.82
C PRO A 222 -1.27 6.00 43.50
N GLU A 223 -2.08 6.49 44.45
CA GLU A 223 -2.89 7.71 44.33
C GLU A 223 -2.13 9.00 44.65
N THR A 224 -0.82 8.92 44.91
CA THR A 224 -0.01 10.11 45.24
C THR A 224 -0.06 11.09 44.06
N PRO A 225 -0.52 12.34 44.26
CA PRO A 225 -0.58 13.33 43.19
C PRO A 225 0.82 13.72 42.68
N PHE A 226 0.94 13.99 41.38
CA PHE A 226 2.20 14.39 40.74
C PHE A 226 2.91 15.55 41.47
N GLY A 227 2.15 16.52 41.97
CA GLY A 227 2.70 17.68 42.67
C GLY A 227 3.49 17.35 43.94
N GLU A 228 3.29 16.18 44.55
CA GLU A 228 4.00 15.77 45.76
C GLU A 228 5.43 15.28 45.49
N PHE A 229 5.68 14.70 44.31
CA PHE A 229 6.99 14.19 43.90
C PHE A 229 7.61 14.94 42.71
N GLU A 230 6.95 15.99 42.22
CA GLU A 230 7.37 16.80 41.06
C GLU A 230 8.82 17.29 41.17
N TYR A 231 9.22 17.81 42.33
CA TYR A 231 10.57 18.36 42.53
C TYR A 231 11.65 17.28 42.38
N GLU A 232 11.43 16.09 42.93
CA GLU A 232 12.35 14.97 42.80
C GLU A 232 12.40 14.47 41.35
N PHE A 233 11.25 14.41 40.69
CA PHE A 233 11.13 13.99 39.29
C PHE A 233 11.84 14.94 38.32
N GLN A 234 11.71 16.25 38.52
CA GLN A 234 12.45 17.28 37.77
C GLN A 234 13.96 17.15 37.97
N GLY A 235 14.40 16.80 39.18
CA GLY A 235 15.80 16.50 39.48
C GLY A 235 16.36 15.34 38.66
N MET A 236 15.53 14.33 38.39
CA MET A 236 15.87 13.18 37.53
C MET A 236 15.82 13.51 36.02
N GLY A 237 15.17 14.62 35.65
CA GLY A 237 15.07 15.10 34.28
C GLY A 237 13.67 15.01 33.67
N PHE A 238 12.67 14.67 34.47
CA PHE A 238 11.28 14.50 34.04
C PHE A 238 10.44 15.73 34.39
N GLU A 239 9.82 16.32 33.39
CA GLU A 239 8.85 17.41 33.54
C GLU A 239 7.42 16.85 33.60
N ARG A 240 6.42 17.73 33.69
CA ARG A 240 5.00 17.34 33.63
C ARG A 240 4.65 16.65 32.32
N GLY A 241 3.60 15.82 32.34
CA GLY A 241 3.04 15.16 31.14
C GLY A 241 2.97 13.63 31.20
N TRP A 242 3.53 13.00 32.24
CA TRP A 242 3.55 11.55 32.41
C TRP A 242 2.28 10.98 33.06
N GLY A 243 1.56 11.78 33.84
CA GLY A 243 0.38 11.34 34.58
C GLY A 243 0.01 12.32 35.69
N ASP A 244 -1.19 12.18 36.23
CA ASP A 244 -1.71 12.93 37.38
C ASP A 244 -1.42 12.25 38.72
N THR A 245 -1.30 10.92 38.74
CA THR A 245 -0.96 10.10 39.92
C THR A 245 0.35 9.32 39.74
N ALA A 246 0.96 8.88 40.84
CA ALA A 246 2.16 8.04 40.83
C ALA A 246 1.95 6.75 40.02
N GLN A 247 0.78 6.12 40.12
CA GLN A 247 0.45 4.94 39.31
C GLN A 247 0.46 5.26 37.81
N ARG A 248 -0.20 6.34 37.39
CA ARG A 248 -0.29 6.68 35.96
C ARG A 248 1.08 7.03 35.37
N VAL A 249 1.90 7.74 36.14
CA VAL A 249 3.29 8.03 35.77
C VAL A 249 4.08 6.74 35.63
N LEU A 250 3.96 5.81 36.59
CA LEU A 250 4.66 4.53 36.57
C LEU A 250 4.32 3.71 35.31
N GLU A 251 3.05 3.62 34.95
CA GLU A 251 2.60 2.96 33.70
C GLU A 251 3.27 3.57 32.45
N MET A 252 3.36 4.89 32.37
CA MET A 252 4.01 5.58 31.25
C MET A 252 5.53 5.38 31.22
N ILE A 253 6.16 5.31 32.39
CA ILE A 253 7.60 5.00 32.51
C ILE A 253 7.87 3.57 32.05
N HIS A 254 7.04 2.60 32.42
CA HIS A 254 7.13 1.21 31.93
C HIS A 254 6.97 1.12 30.43
N LEU A 255 5.97 1.78 29.83
CA LEU A 255 5.80 1.80 28.37
C LEU A 255 7.04 2.32 27.64
N LEU A 256 7.68 3.37 28.16
CA LEU A 256 8.89 3.90 27.54
C LEU A 256 10.11 2.98 27.77
N LEU A 257 10.23 2.36 28.96
CA LEU A 257 11.25 1.35 29.22
C LEU A 257 11.12 0.16 28.27
N ASP A 258 9.90 -0.33 28.04
CA ASP A 258 9.62 -1.42 27.13
C ASP A 258 10.04 -1.06 25.71
N ILE A 259 9.68 0.13 25.20
CA ILE A 259 10.11 0.61 23.88
C ILE A 259 11.65 0.66 23.77
N LEU A 260 12.35 1.06 24.83
CA LEU A 260 13.81 1.16 24.83
C LEU A 260 14.53 -0.20 24.97
N GLN A 261 13.88 -1.22 25.55
CA GLN A 261 14.44 -2.55 25.74
C GLN A 261 14.07 -3.51 24.60
N ALA A 262 12.80 -3.55 24.23
CA ALA A 262 12.24 -4.35 23.16
C ALA A 262 11.00 -3.64 22.59
N PRO A 263 11.15 -2.83 21.52
CA PRO A 263 10.01 -2.20 20.88
C PRO A 263 9.07 -3.24 20.27
N ASP A 264 8.10 -3.69 21.06
CA ASP A 264 7.00 -4.52 20.59
C ASP A 264 5.91 -3.64 19.98
N HIS A 265 5.22 -4.18 18.99
CA HIS A 265 3.97 -3.57 18.52
C HIS A 265 2.89 -3.99 19.50
N LEU A 266 2.44 -3.08 20.36
CA LEU A 266 1.20 -3.33 21.10
C LEU A 266 0.06 -3.57 20.10
N PRO A 267 -0.81 -4.57 20.33
CA PRO A 267 -1.81 -5.04 19.38
C PRO A 267 -2.86 -4.00 19.01
#